data_AF-A0ABD5S1P4-F1
#
_entry.id   AF-A0ABD5S1P4-F1
#
_cell.length_a   1.000
_cell.length_b   1.000
_cell.length_c   1.000
_cell.angle_alpha   90.00
_cell.angle_beta   90.00
_cell.angle_gamma   90.00
#
_symmetry.space_group_name_H-M   'P 1'
#
loop_
_entity.id
_entity.type
_entity.pdbx_description
1 polymer ?
#
loop_
_entity_poly.entity_id
_entity_poly.type
_entity_poly.pdbx_seq_one_letter_code
_entity_poly.pdbx_strand_id
1 'polypeptide(L)'
;RDDGDRSSRAADAVISDMAPNMTGEYTVDHARSVHLARQAFETALEILGPGGDVVVKVFDGPDLADLREEMEPEFQYVRDFRPEASRDESSELYLIAKGRLTGPVAVGDELDVEIVDEGAEGDGIARVEGFTVFVPGAEIGETVRVRVDDVKPNFAFAERLGE
;
A
#
# COMPACT_ATOMS: atom_id res chain seq x y z
N ARG A 1 9.31 37.18 1.87
CA ARG A 1 7.95 36.71 1.55
C ARG A 1 8.12 35.64 0.51
N ASP A 2 8.23 34.42 1.00
CA ASP A 2 7.97 33.19 0.27
C ASP A 2 7.43 32.25 1.35
N ASP A 3 6.17 32.48 1.70
CA ASP A 3 5.40 31.64 2.62
C ASP A 3 4.92 30.44 1.80
N GLY A 4 5.89 29.63 1.35
CA GLY A 4 5.67 28.40 0.59
C GLY A 4 5.27 27.28 1.54
N ASP A 5 4.00 26.92 1.46
CA ASP A 5 3.35 25.72 1.97
C ASP A 5 4.31 24.57 2.32
N ARG A 6 4.52 24.35 3.62
CA ARG A 6 5.17 23.14 4.17
C ARG A 6 4.13 22.07 4.49
N SER A 7 3.31 21.68 3.53
CA SER A 7 2.84 20.29 3.54
C SER A 7 4.11 19.42 3.55
N SER A 8 4.33 18.66 4.62
CA SER A 8 5.52 17.83 4.79
C SER A 8 5.70 17.01 3.52
N ARG A 9 6.84 17.18 2.82
CA ARG A 9 7.13 16.45 1.60
C ARG A 9 7.17 14.96 1.95
N ALA A 10 6.05 14.27 1.72
CA ALA A 10 5.99 12.83 1.91
C ALA A 10 7.02 12.18 0.98
N ALA A 11 7.64 11.09 1.44
CA ALA A 11 8.62 10.39 0.64
C ALA A 11 7.92 9.60 -0.48
N ASP A 12 8.57 9.56 -1.65
CA ASP A 12 8.13 8.72 -2.77
C ASP A 12 8.65 7.27 -2.62
N ALA A 13 9.75 7.09 -1.90
CA ALA A 13 10.35 5.77 -1.68
C ALA A 13 11.07 5.68 -0.33
N VAL A 14 10.99 4.50 0.29
CA VAL A 14 11.75 4.12 1.48
C VAL A 14 12.52 2.85 1.17
N ILE A 15 13.81 2.83 1.51
CA ILE A 15 14.66 1.66 1.32
C ILE A 15 15.33 1.36 2.66
N SER A 16 15.15 0.13 3.14
CA SER A 16 15.78 -0.39 4.34
C SER A 16 16.71 -1.53 3.99
N ASP A 17 18.00 -1.31 4.20
CA ASP A 17 19.05 -2.31 4.09
C ASP A 17 19.55 -2.76 5.48
N MET A 18 18.68 -2.70 6.49
CA MET A 18 19.03 -3.10 7.85
C MET A 18 19.28 -4.61 7.94
N ALA A 19 20.28 -5.00 8.73
CA ALA A 19 20.55 -6.39 9.09
C ALA A 19 20.85 -6.48 10.58
N PRO A 20 20.41 -7.55 11.26
CA PRO A 20 20.75 -7.75 12.67
C PRO A 20 22.22 -8.15 12.83
N ASN A 21 22.72 -8.05 14.07
CA ASN A 21 23.99 -8.69 14.41
C ASN A 21 23.84 -10.22 14.26
N MET A 22 24.61 -10.79 13.33
CA MET A 22 24.57 -12.22 13.03
C MET A 22 25.09 -13.03 14.21
N THR A 23 24.28 -13.97 14.65
CA THR A 23 24.65 -14.95 15.68
C THR A 23 25.23 -16.22 15.06
N GLY A 24 24.97 -16.45 13.77
CA GLY A 24 25.30 -17.68 13.06
C GLY A 24 24.26 -18.79 13.27
N GLU A 25 23.22 -18.53 14.08
CA GLU A 25 22.07 -19.41 14.19
C GLU A 25 20.95 -18.87 13.29
N TYR A 26 20.60 -19.67 12.28
CA TYR A 26 19.70 -19.27 11.21
C TYR A 26 18.33 -18.81 11.73
N THR A 27 17.74 -19.53 12.69
CA THR A 27 16.39 -19.23 13.18
C THR A 27 16.37 -17.89 13.91
N VAL A 28 17.34 -17.66 14.79
CA VAL A 28 17.51 -16.39 15.53
C VAL A 28 17.81 -15.24 14.57
N ASP A 29 18.69 -15.44 13.60
CA ASP A 29 19.06 -14.41 12.65
C ASP A 29 17.89 -14.04 11.71
N HIS A 30 17.11 -15.05 11.27
CA HIS A 30 15.87 -14.85 10.52
C HIS A 30 14.85 -14.03 11.33
N ALA A 31 14.49 -14.48 12.54
CA ALA A 31 13.49 -13.80 13.37
C ALA A 31 13.87 -12.34 13.66
N ARG A 32 15.16 -12.07 13.89
CA ARG A 32 15.66 -10.70 14.07
C ARG A 32 15.59 -9.87 12.80
N SER A 33 15.85 -10.46 11.65
CA SER A 33 15.75 -9.77 10.36
C SER A 33 14.30 -9.39 10.05
N VAL A 34 13.35 -10.30 10.29
CA VAL A 34 11.91 -10.03 10.13
C VAL A 34 11.46 -8.90 11.04
N HIS A 35 11.91 -8.91 12.31
CA HIS A 35 11.60 -7.83 13.25
C HIS A 35 12.08 -6.46 12.75
N LEU A 36 13.33 -6.36 12.28
CA LEU A 36 13.86 -5.11 11.71
C LEU A 36 13.13 -4.68 10.44
N ALA A 37 12.79 -5.62 9.57
CA ALA A 37 12.04 -5.35 8.35
C ALA A 37 10.63 -4.83 8.67
N ARG A 38 9.95 -5.40 9.68
CA ARG A 38 8.65 -4.92 10.16
C ARG A 38 8.74 -3.48 10.68
N GLN A 39 9.73 -3.16 11.52
CA GLN A 39 9.92 -1.80 12.01
C GLN A 39 10.19 -0.79 10.87
N ALA A 40 10.94 -1.22 9.84
CA ALA A 40 11.17 -0.40 8.66
C ALA A 40 9.89 -0.14 7.86
N PHE A 41 9.06 -1.18 7.69
CA PHE A 41 7.75 -1.08 7.05
C PHE A 41 6.81 -0.15 7.82
N GLU A 42 6.68 -0.32 9.14
CA GLU A 42 5.87 0.56 10.00
C GLU A 42 6.32 2.02 9.87
N THR A 43 7.64 2.26 9.92
CA THR A 43 8.20 3.60 9.71
C THR A 43 7.88 4.13 8.32
N ALA A 44 7.91 3.27 7.28
CA ALA A 44 7.58 3.66 5.92
C ALA A 44 6.14 4.16 5.79
N LEU A 45 5.18 3.55 6.51
CA LEU A 45 3.79 4.00 6.52
C LEU A 45 3.61 5.41 7.12
N GLU A 46 4.49 5.84 8.02
CA GLU A 46 4.42 7.20 8.58
C GLU A 46 4.95 8.27 7.62
N ILE A 47 5.86 7.91 6.71
CA ILE A 47 6.62 8.87 5.88
C ILE A 47 6.25 8.83 4.39
N LEU A 48 5.73 7.71 3.89
CA LEU A 48 5.38 7.57 2.47
C LEU A 48 4.11 8.34 2.13
N GLY A 49 4.12 9.01 0.98
CA GLY A 49 2.92 9.57 0.39
C GLY A 49 2.04 8.50 -0.27
N PRO A 50 0.80 8.86 -0.68
CA PRO A 50 0.01 8.02 -1.55
C PRO A 50 0.81 7.64 -2.80
N GLY A 51 0.88 6.35 -3.10
CA GLY A 51 1.59 5.84 -4.26
C GLY A 51 3.09 5.64 -4.06
N GLY A 52 3.60 5.96 -2.87
CA GLY A 52 4.98 5.72 -2.51
C GLY A 52 5.32 4.23 -2.38
N ASP A 53 6.60 3.92 -2.43
CA ASP A 53 7.12 2.55 -2.45
C ASP A 53 8.01 2.24 -1.26
N VAL A 54 8.05 0.98 -0.81
CA VAL A 54 9.02 0.53 0.19
C VAL A 54 9.76 -0.73 -0.28
N VAL A 55 11.06 -0.76 0.00
CA VAL A 55 11.90 -1.94 -0.16
C VAL A 55 12.53 -2.25 1.18
N VAL A 56 12.34 -3.47 1.70
CA VAL A 56 12.96 -3.93 2.94
C VAL A 56 13.77 -5.19 2.70
N LYS A 57 15.02 -5.18 3.17
CA LYS A 57 15.84 -6.39 3.27
C LYS A 57 15.34 -7.29 4.41
N VAL A 58 15.33 -8.60 4.15
CA VAL A 58 14.96 -9.64 5.10
C VAL A 58 15.71 -10.93 4.76
N PHE A 59 16.03 -11.75 5.77
CA PHE A 59 16.55 -13.09 5.51
C PHE A 59 15.41 -14.07 5.29
N ASP A 60 15.55 -14.91 4.28
CA ASP A 60 14.58 -15.94 3.91
C ASP A 60 14.31 -16.88 5.09
N GLY A 61 13.05 -17.26 5.28
CA GLY A 61 12.62 -18.14 6.36
C GLY A 61 11.11 -18.13 6.58
N PRO A 62 10.64 -18.90 7.57
CA PRO A 62 9.22 -19.22 7.76
C PRO A 62 8.33 -17.99 7.98
N ASP A 63 8.83 -16.95 8.66
CA ASP A 63 8.02 -15.79 9.07
C ASP A 63 7.94 -14.71 7.96
N LEU A 64 8.52 -14.98 6.78
CA LEU A 64 8.50 -14.06 5.65
C LEU A 64 7.09 -13.87 5.07
N ALA A 65 6.29 -14.95 5.04
CA ALA A 65 4.93 -14.92 4.52
C ALA A 65 4.04 -13.99 5.37
N ASP A 66 4.13 -14.12 6.70
CA ASP A 66 3.40 -13.27 7.64
C ASP A 66 3.70 -11.78 7.44
N LEU A 67 4.99 -11.42 7.30
CA LEU A 67 5.37 -10.03 7.02
C LEU A 67 4.83 -9.54 5.67
N ARG A 68 4.80 -10.40 4.64
CA ARG A 68 4.21 -10.04 3.35
C ARG A 68 2.70 -9.79 3.48
N GLU A 69 1.97 -10.67 4.15
CA GLU A 69 0.52 -10.54 4.37
C GLU A 69 0.17 -9.26 5.13
N GLU A 70 1.03 -8.82 6.05
CA GLU A 70 0.90 -7.53 6.74
C GLU A 70 1.10 -6.32 5.80
N MET A 71 1.95 -6.44 4.78
CA MET A 71 2.23 -5.36 3.83
C MET A 71 1.18 -5.27 2.71
N GLU A 72 0.58 -6.40 2.31
CA GLU A 72 -0.36 -6.46 1.18
C GLU A 72 -1.57 -5.51 1.26
N PRO A 73 -2.24 -5.28 2.41
CA PRO A 73 -3.36 -4.33 2.47
C PRO A 73 -2.94 -2.86 2.30
N GLU A 74 -1.68 -2.52 2.55
CA GLU A 74 -1.19 -1.14 2.54
C GLU A 74 -0.67 -0.68 1.18
N PHE A 75 -0.55 -1.59 0.20
CA PHE A 75 0.08 -1.33 -1.09
C PHE A 75 -0.69 -1.99 -2.23
N GLN A 76 -0.57 -1.45 -3.44
CA GLN A 76 -1.18 -2.07 -4.63
C GLN A 76 -0.63 -3.47 -4.92
N TYR A 77 0.63 -3.73 -4.63
CA TYR A 77 1.22 -5.06 -4.72
C TYR A 77 2.50 -5.20 -3.91
N VAL A 78 2.77 -6.42 -3.45
CA VAL A 78 4.00 -6.82 -2.75
C VAL A 78 4.64 -7.99 -3.48
N ARG A 79 5.95 -7.94 -3.68
CA ARG A 79 6.74 -8.98 -4.34
C ARG A 79 8.05 -9.24 -3.63
N ASP A 80 8.51 -10.47 -3.71
CA ASP A 80 9.84 -10.86 -3.31
C ASP A 80 10.85 -10.71 -4.45
N PHE A 81 12.07 -10.32 -4.10
CA PHE A 81 13.19 -10.25 -5.02
C PHE A 81 14.44 -10.86 -4.37
N ARG A 82 15.01 -11.87 -5.03
CA ARG A 82 16.26 -12.53 -4.60
C ARG A 82 17.38 -12.19 -5.59
N PRO A 83 18.40 -11.41 -5.19
CA PRO A 83 19.56 -11.14 -6.03
C PRO A 83 20.30 -12.42 -6.41
N GLU A 84 20.88 -12.44 -7.61
CA GLU A 84 21.69 -13.59 -8.07
C GLU A 84 22.89 -13.85 -7.16
N ALA A 85 23.54 -12.79 -6.68
CA ALA A 85 24.71 -12.86 -5.79
C ALA A 85 24.40 -13.47 -4.41
N SER A 86 23.15 -13.42 -3.96
CA SER A 86 22.75 -13.98 -2.67
C SER A 86 22.64 -15.52 -2.71
N ARG A 87 22.44 -16.12 -3.89
CA ARG A 87 22.19 -17.57 -4.02
C ARG A 87 23.35 -18.46 -3.52
N ASP A 88 24.58 -17.96 -3.55
CA ASP A 88 25.77 -18.75 -3.22
C ASP A 88 26.32 -18.51 -1.79
N GLU A 89 26.01 -17.38 -1.14
CA GLU A 89 26.59 -17.05 0.19
C GLU A 89 25.62 -16.47 1.23
N SER A 90 24.39 -16.04 0.88
CA SER A 90 23.49 -15.38 1.84
C SER A 90 22.01 -15.65 1.59
N SER A 91 21.26 -16.01 2.63
CA SER A 91 19.80 -16.18 2.57
C SER A 91 19.03 -14.85 2.40
N GLU A 92 19.65 -13.80 1.85
CA GLU A 92 19.08 -12.47 1.73
C GLU A 92 18.04 -12.34 0.60
N LEU A 93 16.97 -11.64 0.91
CA LEU A 93 15.83 -11.35 0.03
C LEU A 93 15.32 -9.94 0.32
N TYR A 94 14.65 -9.34 -0.67
CA TYR A 94 14.00 -8.06 -0.54
C TYR A 94 12.50 -8.21 -0.73
N LEU A 95 11.70 -7.68 0.20
CA LEU A 95 10.28 -7.43 -0.03
C LEU A 95 10.13 -6.04 -0.64
N ILE A 96 9.49 -5.98 -1.80
CA ILE A 96 9.25 -4.78 -2.58
C ILE A 96 7.74 -4.56 -2.59
N ALA A 97 7.28 -3.55 -1.86
CA ALA A 97 5.88 -3.14 -1.83
C ALA A 97 5.70 -1.80 -2.54
N LYS A 98 4.70 -1.73 -3.41
CA LYS A 98 4.60 -0.68 -4.42
C LYS A 98 3.26 0.01 -4.39
N GLY A 99 3.28 1.33 -4.48
CA GLY A 99 2.09 2.13 -4.62
C GLY A 99 1.22 2.13 -3.37
N ARG A 100 1.68 2.81 -2.31
CA ARG A 100 0.98 2.92 -1.02
C ARG A 100 -0.47 3.36 -1.18
N LEU A 101 -1.37 2.63 -0.52
CA LEU A 101 -2.79 2.93 -0.43
C LEU A 101 -3.04 3.73 0.84
N THR A 102 -3.68 4.89 0.72
CA THR A 102 -4.02 5.77 1.86
C THR A 102 -5.48 6.19 1.84
N GLY A 103 -6.27 5.62 0.92
CA GLY A 103 -7.69 5.91 0.80
C GLY A 103 -8.48 5.36 2.00
N PRO A 104 -9.61 5.97 2.35
CA PRO A 104 -10.49 5.53 3.44
C PRO A 104 -11.37 4.33 3.06
N VAL A 105 -11.06 3.65 1.95
CA VAL A 105 -11.85 2.54 1.39
C VAL A 105 -10.92 1.38 1.03
N ALA A 106 -11.43 0.16 1.18
CA ALA A 106 -10.78 -1.09 0.81
C ALA A 106 -11.59 -1.84 -0.25
N VAL A 107 -10.92 -2.69 -1.03
CA VAL A 107 -11.60 -3.59 -1.97
C VAL A 107 -12.58 -4.49 -1.21
N GLY A 108 -13.81 -4.56 -1.70
CA GLY A 108 -14.90 -5.32 -1.10
C GLY A 108 -15.78 -4.50 -0.14
N ASP A 109 -15.39 -3.27 0.22
CA ASP A 109 -16.23 -2.39 1.02
C ASP A 109 -17.55 -2.11 0.32
N GLU A 110 -18.64 -2.16 1.07
CA GLU A 110 -19.96 -1.75 0.61
C GLU A 110 -20.38 -0.46 1.30
N LEU A 111 -20.73 0.55 0.52
CA LEU A 111 -21.05 1.88 1.04
C LEU A 111 -22.20 2.53 0.26
N ASP A 112 -23.00 3.34 0.95
CA ASP A 112 -23.97 4.23 0.34
C ASP A 112 -23.28 5.56 0.03
N VAL A 113 -23.25 5.95 -1.25
CA VAL A 113 -22.57 7.17 -1.70
C VAL A 113 -23.51 8.08 -2.47
N GLU A 114 -23.33 9.39 -2.30
CA GLU A 114 -23.95 10.41 -3.15
C GLU A 114 -23.02 10.74 -4.32
N ILE A 115 -23.57 10.73 -5.52
CA ILE A 115 -22.87 11.17 -6.73
C ILE A 115 -22.92 12.69 -6.80
N VAL A 116 -21.76 13.33 -6.68
CA VAL A 116 -21.65 14.79 -6.56
C VAL A 116 -21.09 15.45 -7.82
N ASP A 117 -20.51 14.67 -8.73
CA ASP A 117 -19.90 15.15 -9.97
C ASP A 117 -19.92 14.05 -11.05
N GLU A 118 -19.58 14.39 -12.28
CA GLU A 118 -19.50 13.47 -13.42
C GLU A 118 -18.11 13.54 -14.05
N GLY A 119 -17.50 12.37 -14.25
CA GLY A 119 -16.21 12.22 -14.90
C GLY A 119 -16.29 12.34 -16.43
N ALA A 120 -15.14 12.53 -17.07
CA ALA A 120 -15.07 12.75 -18.52
C ALA A 120 -15.59 11.56 -19.37
N GLU A 121 -15.64 10.36 -18.80
CA GLU A 121 -16.12 9.14 -19.46
C GLU A 121 -17.59 8.80 -19.15
N GLY A 122 -18.28 9.67 -18.39
CA GLY A 122 -19.67 9.46 -17.96
C GLY A 122 -19.81 8.67 -16.65
N ASP A 123 -18.71 8.47 -15.92
CA ASP A 123 -18.74 7.86 -14.59
C ASP A 123 -19.23 8.87 -13.54
N GLY A 124 -20.12 8.45 -12.66
CA GLY A 124 -20.48 9.25 -11.50
C GLY A 124 -19.33 9.31 -10.50
N ILE A 125 -19.11 10.46 -9.89
CA ILE A 125 -18.04 10.66 -8.91
C ILE A 125 -18.66 10.86 -7.51
N ALA A 126 -18.27 9.98 -6.60
CA ALA A 126 -18.52 10.12 -5.17
C ALA A 126 -17.25 10.60 -4.44
N ARG A 127 -17.44 11.24 -3.27
CA ARG A 127 -16.34 11.64 -2.37
C ARG A 127 -16.52 11.02 -1.00
N VAL A 128 -15.61 10.13 -0.63
CA VAL A 128 -15.55 9.51 0.71
C VAL A 128 -14.40 10.17 1.46
N GLU A 129 -14.70 11.03 2.43
CA GLU A 129 -13.69 11.80 3.18
C GLU A 129 -12.67 12.54 2.29
N GLY A 130 -13.14 13.02 1.13
CA GLY A 130 -12.30 13.70 0.14
C GLY A 130 -11.57 12.78 -0.85
N PHE A 131 -11.65 11.47 -0.67
CA PHE A 131 -11.15 10.46 -1.60
C PHE A 131 -12.16 10.20 -2.73
N THR A 132 -11.66 10.20 -3.96
CA THR A 132 -12.49 10.05 -5.16
C THR A 132 -12.86 8.58 -5.38
N VAL A 133 -14.15 8.30 -5.53
CA VAL A 133 -14.66 6.99 -5.92
C VAL A 133 -15.45 7.15 -7.21
N PHE A 134 -15.03 6.44 -8.25
CA PHE A 134 -15.70 6.41 -9.55
C PHE A 134 -16.76 5.30 -9.57
N VAL A 135 -17.97 5.64 -10.00
CA VAL A 135 -19.13 4.76 -10.04
C VAL A 135 -19.71 4.79 -11.46
N PRO A 136 -19.36 3.83 -12.32
CA PRO A 136 -19.82 3.82 -13.71
C PRO A 136 -21.36 3.78 -13.84
N GLY A 137 -21.87 4.60 -14.77
CA GLY A 137 -23.30 4.66 -15.07
C GLY A 137 -24.15 5.32 -13.97
N ALA A 138 -23.53 6.12 -13.09
CA ALA A 138 -24.21 6.85 -12.05
C ALA A 138 -24.36 8.34 -12.34
N GLU A 139 -25.55 8.88 -12.14
CA GLU A 139 -25.86 10.29 -12.44
C GLU A 139 -25.74 11.17 -11.20
N ILE A 140 -25.40 12.44 -11.41
CA ILE A 140 -25.27 13.44 -10.35
C ILE A 140 -26.60 13.58 -9.57
N GLY A 141 -26.51 13.55 -8.25
CA GLY A 141 -27.64 13.65 -7.32
C GLY A 141 -28.26 12.31 -6.93
N GLU A 142 -27.81 11.20 -7.50
CA GLU A 142 -28.20 9.87 -7.04
C GLU A 142 -27.48 9.50 -5.73
N THR A 143 -28.20 8.83 -4.83
CA THR A 143 -27.58 8.04 -3.76
C THR A 143 -27.65 6.58 -4.14
N VAL A 144 -26.49 5.94 -4.26
CA VAL A 144 -26.38 4.54 -4.67
C VAL A 144 -25.56 3.75 -3.68
N ARG A 145 -25.98 2.50 -3.46
CA ARG A 145 -25.17 1.52 -2.75
C ARG A 145 -24.18 0.91 -3.73
N VAL A 146 -22.90 0.92 -3.37
CA VAL A 146 -21.80 0.45 -4.23
C VAL A 146 -20.92 -0.54 -3.49
N ARG A 147 -20.19 -1.36 -4.24
CA ARG A 147 -19.08 -2.19 -3.74
C ARG A 147 -17.78 -1.75 -4.42
N VAL A 148 -16.76 -1.47 -3.63
CA VAL A 148 -15.43 -1.11 -4.14
C VAL A 148 -14.78 -2.33 -4.78
N ASP A 149 -14.38 -2.21 -6.05
CA ASP A 149 -13.74 -3.28 -6.82
C ASP A 149 -12.22 -3.14 -6.90
N ASP A 150 -11.70 -1.92 -6.95
CA ASP A 150 -10.26 -1.64 -7.07
C ASP A 150 -9.91 -0.33 -6.38
N VAL A 151 -8.82 -0.34 -5.61
CA VAL A 151 -8.31 0.84 -4.90
C VAL A 151 -6.95 1.22 -5.46
N LYS A 152 -6.84 2.46 -5.91
CA LYS A 152 -5.59 3.12 -6.31
C LYS A 152 -5.16 4.09 -5.22
N PRO A 153 -3.91 4.58 -5.26
CA PRO A 153 -3.39 5.46 -4.21
C PRO A 153 -4.23 6.69 -3.90
N ASN A 154 -4.88 7.26 -4.92
CA ASN A 154 -5.60 8.54 -4.81
C ASN A 154 -7.08 8.44 -5.17
N PHE A 155 -7.56 7.27 -5.60
CA PHE A 155 -8.96 7.06 -5.98
C PHE A 155 -9.32 5.58 -5.95
N ALA A 156 -10.60 5.25 -6.00
CA ALA A 156 -11.08 3.88 -6.18
C ALA A 156 -12.13 3.80 -7.28
N PHE A 157 -12.36 2.59 -7.76
CA PHE A 157 -13.51 2.23 -8.57
C PHE A 157 -14.50 1.44 -7.71
N ALA A 158 -15.78 1.68 -7.92
CA ALA A 158 -16.84 0.93 -7.29
C ALA A 158 -17.97 0.63 -8.28
N GLU A 159 -18.55 -0.55 -8.17
CA GLU A 159 -19.71 -0.96 -8.95
C GLU A 159 -20.99 -0.82 -8.13
N ARG A 160 -22.09 -0.45 -8.79
CA ARG A 160 -23.42 -0.40 -8.17
C ARG A 160 -23.84 -1.80 -7.72
N LEU A 161 -24.24 -1.92 -6.46
CA LEU A 161 -24.94 -3.10 -5.98
C LEU A 161 -26.41 -2.95 -6.39
N GLY A 162 -26.83 -3.73 -7.37
CA GLY A 162 -28.22 -3.75 -7.82
C GLY A 162 -29.20 -4.07 -6.69
N GLU A 163 -30.43 -3.58 -6.81
CA GLU A 163 -31.58 -3.99 -5.99
C GLU A 163 -31.95 -5.47 -6.17
#